data_AF-A0A502GGC5-F1
#
_entry.id   AF-A0A502GGC5-F1
#
_cell.length_a   1.000
_cell.length_b   1.000
_cell.length_c   1.000
_cell.angle_alpha   90.00
_cell.angle_beta   90.00
_cell.angle_gamma   90.00
#
_symmetry.space_group_name_H-M   'P 1'
#
loop_
_entity.id
_entity.type
_entity.pdbx_description
1 polymer ?
#
loop_
_entity_poly.entity_id
_entity_poly.type
_entity_poly.pdbx_seq_one_letter_code
_entity_poly.pdbx_strand_id
1 'polypeptide(L)'
;MRIAEAEWEEWGRLAAGLGLPRPPAGTEGATSAFPRVLAYWRAVPDGEAEAAIARNRARWSATLGGLLPREGVWSEPAWSAAFVSYVMRAAGVDEREFHASAAHAFYVDAMLRDAAEFPAQAPFVPHDPALRAPAPGDLVCADRSRRPLAAWQDRLAEAGRFRPMHCDIVLRTGPGAAEAVGGNVADAVTLTLYATDEAGRLLPRPPGEPVVFAVIENRLGRLPPFQQPLVISAGGAGNAGANR
;
A
#
# COMPACT_ATOMS: atom_id res chain seq x y z
N MET A 1 8.71 3.58 -5.93
CA MET A 1 8.39 4.77 -5.11
C MET A 1 8.03 5.97 -5.97
N ARG A 2 8.85 6.34 -6.96
CA ARG A 2 8.57 7.44 -7.91
C ARG A 2 7.14 7.51 -8.46
N ILE A 3 6.51 6.39 -8.80
CA ILE A 3 5.13 6.35 -9.30
C ILE A 3 4.12 6.77 -8.23
N ALA A 4 4.21 6.20 -7.01
CA ALA A 4 3.33 6.58 -5.90
C ALA A 4 3.52 8.06 -5.51
N GLU A 5 4.77 8.54 -5.48
CA GLU A 5 5.09 9.95 -5.24
C GLU A 5 4.48 10.84 -6.32
N ALA A 6 4.66 10.53 -7.60
CA ALA A 6 4.10 11.31 -8.70
C ALA A 6 2.57 11.39 -8.63
N GLU A 7 1.88 10.27 -8.35
CA GLU A 7 0.43 10.29 -8.16
C GLU A 7 0.03 11.18 -6.99
N TRP A 8 0.69 11.06 -5.83
CA TRP A 8 0.43 11.94 -4.68
C TRP A 8 0.64 13.42 -4.99
N GLU A 9 1.68 13.76 -5.74
CA GLU A 9 1.94 15.13 -6.19
C GLU A 9 0.83 15.67 -7.09
N GLU A 10 0.39 14.86 -8.04
CA GLU A 10 -0.67 15.22 -8.98
C GLU A 10 -2.06 15.31 -8.34
N TRP A 11 -2.28 14.59 -7.22
CA TRP A 11 -3.46 14.76 -6.37
C TRP A 11 -3.35 15.97 -5.41
N GLY A 12 -2.30 16.77 -5.51
CA GLY A 12 -2.15 18.03 -4.79
C GLY A 12 -1.40 17.93 -3.47
N ARG A 13 -0.59 16.88 -3.28
CA ARG A 13 0.26 16.68 -2.09
C ARG A 13 -0.53 16.67 -0.77
N LEU A 14 -1.72 16.06 -0.78
CA LEU A 14 -2.58 15.98 0.39
C LEU A 14 -1.95 15.10 1.48
N ALA A 15 -2.09 15.49 2.74
CA ALA A 15 -1.58 14.73 3.88
C ALA A 15 -2.65 14.55 4.96
N ALA A 16 -2.70 13.36 5.55
CA ALA A 16 -3.57 12.98 6.65
C ALA A 16 -2.77 12.31 7.77
N GLY A 17 -3.29 12.32 8.99
CA GLY A 17 -2.67 11.65 10.13
C GLY A 17 -2.35 12.59 11.28
N LEU A 18 -1.38 12.19 12.12
CA LEU A 18 -1.18 12.76 13.45
C LEU A 18 -1.00 14.30 13.41
N GLY A 19 -1.87 15.02 14.11
CA GLY A 19 -1.79 16.49 14.22
C GLY A 19 -2.15 17.28 12.96
N LEU A 20 -2.58 16.61 11.89
CA LEU A 20 -2.98 17.27 10.64
C LEU A 20 -4.50 17.42 10.54
N PRO A 21 -5.01 18.55 10.00
CA PRO A 21 -6.41 18.67 9.65
C PRO A 21 -6.78 17.61 8.60
N ARG A 22 -8.02 17.12 8.65
CA ARG A 22 -8.53 16.22 7.63
C ARG A 22 -8.44 16.92 6.26
N PRO A 23 -7.89 16.26 5.21
CA PRO A 23 -7.89 16.80 3.87
C PRO A 23 -9.31 17.17 3.42
N PRO A 24 -9.47 18.21 2.58
CA PRO A 24 -10.76 18.50 1.99
C PRO A 24 -11.27 17.28 1.21
N ALA A 25 -12.50 16.85 1.52
CA ALA A 25 -13.14 15.73 0.84
C ALA A 25 -13.51 16.12 -0.61
N GLY A 26 -13.71 15.11 -1.47
CA GLY A 26 -14.35 15.31 -2.76
C GLY A 26 -13.45 15.58 -3.96
N THR A 27 -12.14 15.33 -3.87
CA THR A 27 -11.27 15.44 -5.08
C THR A 27 -11.55 14.35 -6.11
N GLU A 28 -11.91 13.12 -5.71
CA GLU A 28 -12.23 12.03 -6.65
C GLU A 28 -13.47 12.29 -7.49
N GLY A 29 -14.42 13.07 -6.96
CA GLY A 29 -15.65 13.44 -7.64
C GLY A 29 -15.40 14.38 -8.83
N ALA A 30 -14.28 15.08 -8.86
CA ALA A 30 -13.96 15.99 -9.94
C ALA A 30 -13.82 15.24 -11.27
N THR A 31 -14.45 15.77 -12.33
CA THR A 31 -14.35 15.17 -13.67
C THR A 31 -12.92 14.98 -14.18
N SER A 32 -11.96 15.76 -13.68
CA SER A 32 -10.52 15.63 -13.98
C SER A 32 -9.86 14.41 -13.31
N ALA A 33 -10.40 13.92 -12.20
CA ALA A 33 -9.91 12.70 -11.54
C ALA A 33 -10.35 11.43 -12.28
N PHE A 34 -11.40 11.51 -13.11
CA PHE A 34 -12.00 10.34 -13.75
C PHE A 34 -11.01 9.50 -14.58
N PRO A 35 -10.22 10.06 -15.51
CA PRO A 35 -9.30 9.25 -16.33
C PRO A 35 -8.23 8.56 -15.48
N ARG A 36 -7.83 9.18 -14.38
CA ARG A 36 -6.81 8.68 -13.47
C ARG A 36 -7.31 7.50 -12.65
N VAL A 37 -8.45 7.64 -11.99
CA VAL A 37 -9.06 6.54 -11.22
C VAL A 37 -9.46 5.39 -12.16
N LEU A 38 -9.89 5.69 -13.39
CA LEU A 38 -10.09 4.68 -14.43
C LEU A 38 -8.79 3.90 -14.74
N ALA A 39 -7.64 4.58 -14.83
CA ALA A 39 -6.36 3.91 -15.05
C ALA A 39 -6.02 2.96 -13.89
N TYR A 40 -6.35 3.34 -12.65
CA TYR A 40 -6.19 2.46 -11.50
C TYR A 40 -7.03 1.19 -11.62
N TRP A 41 -8.31 1.34 -11.97
CA TRP A 41 -9.20 0.19 -12.21
C TRP A 41 -8.80 -0.67 -13.40
N ARG A 42 -8.05 -0.15 -14.37
CA ARG A 42 -7.50 -0.94 -15.48
C ARG A 42 -6.28 -1.77 -15.11
N ALA A 43 -5.71 -1.55 -13.92
CA ALA A 43 -4.60 -2.35 -13.44
C ALA A 43 -5.01 -3.64 -12.74
N VAL A 44 -6.28 -3.76 -12.29
CA VAL A 44 -6.82 -4.96 -11.64
C VAL A 44 -7.44 -5.92 -12.66
N PRO A 45 -7.62 -7.23 -12.33
CA PRO A 45 -8.22 -8.20 -13.24
C PRO A 45 -9.61 -7.78 -13.73
N ASP A 46 -9.90 -8.04 -15.02
CA ASP A 46 -11.14 -7.57 -15.67
C ASP A 46 -12.41 -8.01 -14.91
N GLY A 47 -12.45 -9.25 -14.43
CA GLY A 47 -13.59 -9.77 -13.66
C GLY A 47 -13.89 -9.02 -12.36
N GLU A 48 -12.90 -8.33 -11.78
CA GLU A 48 -13.09 -7.46 -10.61
C GLU A 48 -13.38 -6.00 -11.01
N ALA A 49 -12.87 -5.56 -12.16
CA ALA A 49 -12.92 -4.17 -12.61
C ALA A 49 -14.22 -3.80 -13.34
N GLU A 50 -14.78 -4.72 -14.13
CA GLU A 50 -15.78 -4.45 -15.15
C GLU A 50 -16.99 -3.68 -14.60
N ALA A 51 -17.55 -4.15 -13.49
CA ALA A 51 -18.73 -3.53 -12.88
C ALA A 51 -18.44 -2.11 -12.35
N ALA A 52 -17.26 -1.89 -11.75
CA ALA A 52 -16.83 -0.59 -11.25
C ALA A 52 -16.63 0.40 -12.42
N ILE A 53 -15.97 -0.04 -13.49
CA ILE A 53 -15.71 0.75 -14.68
C ILE A 53 -17.00 1.11 -15.40
N ALA A 54 -17.88 0.13 -15.66
CA ALA A 54 -19.14 0.35 -16.36
C ALA A 54 -20.04 1.34 -15.62
N ARG A 55 -20.20 1.14 -14.30
CA ARG A 55 -20.98 2.04 -13.43
C ARG A 55 -20.48 3.48 -13.50
N ASN A 56 -19.17 3.68 -13.32
CA ASN A 56 -18.62 5.02 -13.22
C ASN A 56 -18.52 5.72 -14.58
N ARG A 57 -18.35 4.97 -15.68
CA ARG A 57 -18.52 5.53 -17.05
C ARG A 57 -19.94 6.03 -17.28
N ALA A 58 -20.95 5.26 -16.89
CA ALA A 58 -22.35 5.68 -17.02
C ALA A 58 -22.65 6.93 -16.19
N ARG A 59 -22.17 6.99 -14.93
CA ARG A 59 -22.27 8.19 -14.08
C ARG A 59 -21.59 9.39 -14.73
N TRP A 60 -20.36 9.22 -15.20
CA TRP A 60 -19.60 10.29 -15.86
C TRP A 60 -20.32 10.83 -17.10
N SER A 61 -20.85 9.94 -17.97
CA SER A 61 -21.65 10.35 -19.12
C SER A 61 -22.92 11.12 -18.72
N ALA A 62 -23.62 10.67 -17.68
CA ALA A 62 -24.80 11.36 -17.16
C ALA A 62 -24.46 12.74 -16.57
N THR A 63 -23.34 12.86 -15.85
CA THR A 63 -22.81 14.13 -15.34
C THR A 63 -22.47 15.11 -16.47
N LEU A 64 -21.83 14.64 -17.55
CA LEU A 64 -21.56 15.47 -18.73
C LEU A 64 -22.84 15.93 -19.44
N GLY A 65 -23.87 15.09 -19.44
CA GLY A 65 -25.20 15.42 -19.96
C GLY A 65 -26.06 16.28 -19.03
N GLY A 66 -25.55 16.69 -17.86
CA GLY A 66 -26.28 17.49 -16.89
C GLY A 66 -27.38 16.74 -16.12
N LEU A 67 -27.41 15.40 -16.21
CA LEU A 67 -28.42 14.55 -15.57
C LEU A 67 -28.07 14.22 -14.11
N LEU A 68 -26.79 14.34 -13.73
CA LEU A 68 -26.30 14.14 -12.38
C LEU A 68 -25.39 15.30 -11.96
N PRO A 69 -25.27 15.59 -10.65
CA PRO A 69 -24.24 16.46 -10.13
C PRO A 69 -22.83 16.06 -10.59
N ARG A 70 -21.90 17.02 -10.57
CA ARG A 70 -20.49 16.81 -10.93
C ARG A 70 -19.65 16.16 -9.84
N GLU A 71 -20.28 15.73 -8.75
CA GLU A 71 -19.64 15.16 -7.57
C GLU A 71 -19.98 13.67 -7.43
N GLY A 72 -19.10 12.91 -6.77
CA GLY A 72 -19.34 11.48 -6.50
C GLY A 72 -19.14 10.55 -7.70
N VAL A 73 -18.53 11.02 -8.79
CA VAL A 73 -17.97 10.10 -9.79
C VAL A 73 -16.80 9.35 -9.10
N TRP A 74 -16.78 8.02 -9.17
CA TRP A 74 -15.84 7.14 -8.45
C TRP A 74 -16.01 7.00 -6.93
N SER A 75 -17.05 7.56 -6.31
CA SER A 75 -17.32 7.35 -4.87
C SER A 75 -17.68 5.92 -4.49
N GLU A 76 -17.99 5.07 -5.47
CA GLU A 76 -18.29 3.66 -5.27
C GLU A 76 -17.90 2.84 -6.52
N PRO A 77 -17.22 1.70 -6.36
CA PRO A 77 -16.63 1.20 -5.12
C PRO A 77 -15.31 1.92 -4.77
N ALA A 78 -14.88 1.80 -3.51
CA ALA A 78 -13.61 2.34 -3.06
C ALA A 78 -12.44 1.82 -3.92
N TRP A 79 -11.53 2.70 -4.32
CA TRP A 79 -10.48 2.41 -5.31
C TRP A 79 -9.06 2.30 -4.70
N SER A 80 -8.94 2.22 -3.38
CA SER A 80 -7.63 2.17 -2.69
C SER A 80 -6.79 0.96 -3.09
N ALA A 81 -7.40 -0.21 -3.27
CA ALA A 81 -6.70 -1.42 -3.70
C ALA A 81 -6.34 -1.38 -5.19
N ALA A 82 -7.21 -0.79 -6.02
CA ALA A 82 -6.94 -0.54 -7.43
C ALA A 82 -5.74 0.39 -7.62
N PHE A 83 -5.62 1.43 -6.78
CA PHE A 83 -4.46 2.32 -6.77
C PHE A 83 -3.16 1.58 -6.44
N VAL A 84 -3.11 0.78 -5.37
CA VAL A 84 -1.90 0.01 -5.03
C VAL A 84 -1.55 -0.97 -6.16
N SER A 85 -2.54 -1.65 -6.73
CA SER A 85 -2.35 -2.55 -7.86
C SER A 85 -1.79 -1.84 -9.09
N TYR A 86 -2.27 -0.63 -9.37
CA TYR A 86 -1.72 0.22 -10.43
C TYR A 86 -0.28 0.62 -10.16
N VAL A 87 0.07 1.04 -8.94
CA VAL A 87 1.45 1.40 -8.62
C VAL A 87 2.40 0.22 -8.81
N MET A 88 2.01 -0.98 -8.37
CA MET A 88 2.82 -2.20 -8.54
C MET A 88 3.01 -2.52 -10.02
N ARG A 89 1.91 -2.60 -10.77
CA ARG A 89 1.95 -2.91 -12.21
C ARG A 89 2.73 -1.86 -13.02
N ALA A 90 2.53 -0.58 -12.73
CA ALA A 90 3.24 0.51 -13.39
C ALA A 90 4.75 0.50 -13.04
N ALA A 91 5.13 -0.04 -11.89
CA ALA A 91 6.53 -0.25 -11.51
C ALA A 91 7.16 -1.47 -12.21
N GLY A 92 6.40 -2.19 -13.03
CA GLY A 92 6.87 -3.38 -13.75
C GLY A 92 6.83 -4.66 -12.93
N VAL A 93 6.11 -4.68 -11.79
CA VAL A 93 5.91 -5.88 -10.99
C VAL A 93 4.97 -6.83 -11.73
N ASP A 94 5.37 -8.08 -11.88
CA ASP A 94 4.59 -9.08 -12.60
C ASP A 94 3.43 -9.61 -11.74
N GLU A 95 2.37 -10.08 -12.39
CA GLU A 95 1.20 -10.67 -11.72
C GLU A 95 1.57 -11.87 -10.82
N ARG A 96 2.62 -12.61 -11.19
CA ARG A 96 3.14 -13.70 -10.35
C ARG A 96 3.80 -13.20 -9.07
N GLU A 97 4.36 -11.98 -9.09
CA GLU A 97 5.03 -11.40 -7.93
C GLU A 97 4.07 -10.66 -7.02
N PHE A 98 3.08 -9.98 -7.60
CA PHE A 98 2.00 -9.27 -6.92
C PHE A 98 0.68 -9.58 -7.62
N HIS A 99 -0.19 -10.33 -6.94
CA HIS A 99 -1.53 -10.61 -7.46
C HIS A 99 -2.40 -9.34 -7.39
N ALA A 100 -2.62 -8.66 -8.51
CA ALA A 100 -3.42 -7.44 -8.54
C ALA A 100 -4.88 -7.74 -8.17
N SER A 101 -5.50 -6.88 -7.34
CA SER A 101 -6.90 -7.06 -6.94
C SER A 101 -7.56 -5.72 -6.62
N ALA A 102 -8.87 -5.67 -6.86
CA ALA A 102 -9.75 -4.59 -6.43
C ALA A 102 -10.02 -4.60 -4.92
N ALA A 103 -9.55 -5.61 -4.17
CA ALA A 103 -9.68 -5.66 -2.72
C ALA A 103 -8.33 -5.97 -2.04
N HIS A 104 -7.98 -5.14 -1.05
CA HIS A 104 -6.78 -5.31 -0.24
C HIS A 104 -6.67 -6.72 0.36
N ALA A 105 -7.78 -7.28 0.83
CA ALA A 105 -7.83 -8.59 1.46
C ALA A 105 -7.26 -9.72 0.58
N PHE A 106 -7.51 -9.69 -0.73
CA PHE A 106 -7.17 -10.80 -1.62
C PHE A 106 -5.71 -10.78 -2.08
N TYR A 107 -5.13 -9.61 -2.34
CA TYR A 107 -3.69 -9.55 -2.59
C TYR A 107 -2.88 -9.78 -1.31
N VAL A 108 -3.41 -9.38 -0.13
CA VAL A 108 -2.77 -9.71 1.15
C VAL A 108 -2.77 -11.23 1.35
N ASP A 109 -3.88 -11.92 1.07
CA ASP A 109 -3.92 -13.39 1.11
C ASP A 109 -2.87 -14.02 0.19
N ALA A 110 -2.67 -13.47 -1.00
CA ALA A 110 -1.66 -13.96 -1.92
C ALA A 110 -0.24 -13.80 -1.35
N MET A 111 0.09 -12.63 -0.82
CA MET A 111 1.38 -12.39 -0.18
C MET A 111 1.62 -13.32 1.03
N LEU A 112 0.60 -13.50 1.87
CA LEU A 112 0.69 -14.37 3.04
C LEU A 112 0.89 -15.83 2.65
N ARG A 113 0.19 -16.30 1.62
CA ARG A 113 0.35 -17.65 1.08
C ARG A 113 1.78 -17.86 0.56
N ASP A 114 2.27 -16.94 -0.26
CA ASP A 114 3.60 -17.06 -0.87
C ASP A 114 4.70 -16.99 0.19
N ALA A 115 4.55 -16.12 1.19
CA ALA A 115 5.46 -16.04 2.33
C ALA A 115 5.49 -17.34 3.16
N ALA A 116 4.35 -18.02 3.30
CA ALA A 116 4.26 -19.29 4.00
C ALA A 116 4.84 -20.46 3.19
N GLU A 117 4.56 -20.52 1.90
CA GLU A 117 4.98 -21.64 1.03
C GLU A 117 6.45 -21.52 0.60
N PHE A 118 6.91 -20.29 0.32
CA PHE A 118 8.24 -20.02 -0.22
C PHE A 118 8.95 -18.87 0.53
N PRO A 119 9.23 -18.98 1.83
CA PRO A 119 9.74 -17.88 2.66
C PRO A 119 11.06 -17.28 2.16
N ALA A 120 11.90 -18.04 1.46
CA ALA A 120 13.16 -17.55 0.88
C ALA A 120 12.98 -16.81 -0.46
N GLN A 121 11.85 -16.99 -1.15
CA GLN A 121 11.60 -16.52 -2.50
C GLN A 121 10.38 -15.59 -2.62
N ALA A 122 9.56 -15.47 -1.58
CA ALA A 122 8.36 -14.63 -1.59
C ALA A 122 8.71 -13.14 -1.83
N PRO A 123 8.14 -12.48 -2.85
CA PRO A 123 8.40 -11.05 -3.07
C PRO A 123 7.95 -10.17 -1.92
N PHE A 124 6.97 -10.62 -1.14
CA PHE A 124 6.40 -9.92 -0.01
C PHE A 124 6.41 -10.79 1.25
N VAL A 125 6.78 -10.22 2.41
CA VAL A 125 6.83 -10.94 3.68
C VAL A 125 6.15 -10.12 4.79
N PRO A 126 5.18 -10.69 5.52
CA PRO A 126 4.52 -9.98 6.62
C PRO A 126 5.41 -9.92 7.86
N HIS A 127 5.37 -8.79 8.56
CA HIS A 127 6.02 -8.56 9.85
C HIS A 127 5.05 -7.91 10.81
N ASP A 128 5.29 -8.13 12.11
CA ASP A 128 4.63 -7.38 13.17
C ASP A 128 5.08 -5.90 13.10
N PRO A 129 4.14 -4.93 13.00
CA PRO A 129 4.46 -3.50 12.98
C PRO A 129 5.31 -3.01 14.15
N ALA A 130 5.21 -3.68 15.31
CA ALA A 130 5.95 -3.33 16.53
C ALA A 130 7.35 -3.96 16.59
N LEU A 131 7.70 -4.86 15.66
CA LEU A 131 9.00 -5.54 15.64
C LEU A 131 9.92 -5.06 14.51
N ARG A 132 9.36 -4.48 13.44
CA ARG A 132 10.12 -4.04 12.27
C ARG A 132 9.69 -2.64 11.83
N ALA A 133 10.67 -1.75 11.66
CA ALA A 133 10.43 -0.46 11.02
C ALA A 133 10.14 -0.67 9.53
N PRO A 134 9.06 -0.08 8.98
CA PRO A 134 8.83 -0.13 7.54
C PRO A 134 9.98 0.55 6.78
N ALA A 135 10.25 0.09 5.57
CA ALA A 135 11.20 0.69 4.64
C ALA A 135 10.49 1.20 3.38
N PRO A 136 11.08 2.15 2.63
CA PRO A 136 10.52 2.59 1.36
C PRO A 136 10.20 1.42 0.44
N GLY A 137 8.93 1.34 -0.01
CA GLY A 137 8.41 0.26 -0.83
C GLY A 137 7.66 -0.84 -0.09
N ASP A 138 7.78 -0.91 1.24
CA ASP A 138 6.96 -1.79 2.07
C ASP A 138 5.50 -1.30 2.07
N LEU A 139 4.57 -2.18 2.46
CA LEU A 139 3.17 -1.83 2.66
C LEU A 139 2.84 -1.77 4.15
N VAL A 140 2.11 -0.73 4.56
CA VAL A 140 1.48 -0.67 5.88
C VAL A 140 0.02 -1.02 5.71
N CYS A 141 -0.42 -2.15 6.27
CA CYS A 141 -1.78 -2.64 6.12
C CYS A 141 -2.57 -2.54 7.43
N ALA A 142 -3.77 -1.96 7.32
CA ALA A 142 -4.70 -1.74 8.41
C ALA A 142 -6.05 -2.42 8.14
N ASP A 143 -6.67 -2.88 9.22
CA ASP A 143 -7.99 -3.47 9.23
C ASP A 143 -9.04 -2.39 9.59
N ARG A 144 -10.06 -2.26 8.74
CA ARG A 144 -11.17 -1.31 8.88
C ARG A 144 -12.44 -1.98 9.40
N SER A 145 -12.36 -3.25 9.80
CA SER A 145 -13.48 -4.01 10.35
C SER A 145 -13.85 -3.52 11.75
N ARG A 146 -15.13 -3.69 12.13
CA ARG A 146 -15.61 -3.39 13.50
C ARG A 146 -14.90 -4.20 14.58
N ARG A 147 -14.42 -5.40 14.23
CA ARG A 147 -13.60 -6.27 15.08
C ARG A 147 -12.27 -6.48 14.35
N PRO A 148 -11.28 -5.61 14.59
CA PRO A 148 -10.03 -5.65 13.85
C PRO A 148 -9.19 -6.89 14.19
N LEU A 149 -8.35 -7.32 13.24
CA LEU A 149 -7.28 -8.29 13.48
C LEU A 149 -6.27 -7.70 14.47
N ALA A 150 -5.78 -8.50 15.41
CA ALA A 150 -4.74 -8.07 16.34
C ALA A 150 -3.35 -8.26 15.72
N ALA A 151 -3.18 -9.29 14.88
CA ALA A 151 -1.94 -9.57 14.17
C ALA A 151 -2.22 -10.12 12.76
N TRP A 152 -1.21 -10.08 11.88
CA TRP A 152 -1.34 -10.58 10.51
C TRP A 152 -1.63 -12.07 10.42
N GLN A 153 -1.21 -12.86 11.41
CA GLN A 153 -1.51 -14.30 11.47
C GLN A 153 -3.01 -14.56 11.59
N ASP A 154 -3.77 -13.66 12.24
CA ASP A 154 -5.21 -13.78 12.37
C ASP A 154 -5.91 -13.78 11.00
N ARG A 155 -5.30 -13.15 9.99
CA ARG A 155 -5.81 -13.14 8.61
C ARG A 155 -5.82 -14.55 7.99
N LEU A 156 -4.88 -15.42 8.36
CA LEU A 156 -4.74 -16.76 7.77
C LEU A 156 -5.97 -17.63 7.99
N ALA A 157 -6.70 -17.43 9.09
CA ALA A 157 -7.91 -18.19 9.43
C ALA A 157 -9.12 -17.85 8.53
N GLU A 158 -9.02 -16.81 7.71
CA GLU A 158 -10.12 -16.31 6.87
C GLU A 158 -9.68 -15.98 5.44
N ALA A 159 -8.59 -16.61 4.98
CA ALA A 159 -8.12 -16.51 3.61
C ALA A 159 -9.26 -16.79 2.61
N GLY A 160 -9.32 -15.98 1.55
CA GLY A 160 -10.37 -16.02 0.53
C GLY A 160 -11.69 -15.35 0.93
N ARG A 161 -11.86 -14.91 2.19
CA ARG A 161 -13.03 -14.15 2.62
C ARG A 161 -12.74 -12.66 2.56
N PHE A 162 -13.67 -11.89 1.98
CA PHE A 162 -13.56 -10.43 1.95
C PHE A 162 -13.48 -9.86 3.37
N ARG A 163 -12.58 -8.88 3.54
CA ARG A 163 -12.44 -8.09 4.75
C ARG A 163 -12.19 -6.62 4.39
N PRO A 164 -12.88 -5.65 5.04
CA PRO A 164 -12.56 -4.24 4.90
C PRO A 164 -11.13 -3.95 5.39
N MET A 165 -10.23 -3.66 4.46
CA MET A 165 -8.82 -3.42 4.74
C MET A 165 -8.31 -2.24 3.92
N HIS A 166 -7.16 -1.74 4.30
CA HIS A 166 -6.47 -0.68 3.58
C HIS A 166 -4.97 -0.87 3.69
N CYS A 167 -4.24 -0.60 2.62
CA CYS A 167 -2.79 -0.61 2.65
C CYS A 167 -2.25 0.65 1.96
N ASP A 168 -1.23 1.23 2.59
CA ASP A 168 -0.46 2.36 2.07
C ASP A 168 0.94 1.90 1.67
N ILE A 169 1.53 2.56 0.67
CA ILE A 169 2.90 2.31 0.19
C ILE A 169 3.86 3.24 0.91
N VAL A 170 4.81 2.69 1.66
CA VAL A 170 5.78 3.47 2.44
C VAL A 170 6.71 4.22 1.50
N LEU A 171 6.81 5.53 1.68
CA LEU A 171 7.74 6.39 0.96
C LEU A 171 9.01 6.67 1.77
N ARG A 172 8.84 6.96 3.07
CA ARG A 172 9.93 7.30 3.99
C ARG A 172 9.61 6.81 5.39
N THR A 173 10.64 6.54 6.18
CA THR A 173 10.49 6.16 7.59
C THR A 173 11.65 6.73 8.39
N GLY A 174 11.32 7.27 9.56
CA GLY A 174 12.29 7.74 10.54
C GLY A 174 11.71 7.72 11.95
N PRO A 175 12.48 8.20 12.95
CA PRO A 175 11.97 8.43 14.29
C PRO A 175 10.79 9.41 14.28
N GLY A 176 9.75 9.11 15.06
CA GLY A 176 8.55 9.95 15.20
C GLY A 176 7.50 9.82 14.09
N ALA A 177 7.89 9.61 12.83
CA ALA A 177 6.93 9.33 11.75
C ALA A 177 7.44 8.40 10.63
N ALA A 178 6.51 7.63 10.07
CA ALA A 178 6.60 7.02 8.75
C ALA A 178 5.59 7.67 7.79
N GLU A 179 6.05 7.99 6.58
CA GLU A 179 5.25 8.55 5.48
C GLU A 179 4.87 7.42 4.53
N ALA A 180 3.58 7.19 4.33
CA ALA A 180 3.09 6.22 3.35
C ALA A 180 1.95 6.81 2.53
N VAL A 181 1.84 6.44 1.26
CA VAL A 181 0.81 6.96 0.34
C VAL A 181 -0.21 5.88 0.02
N GLY A 182 -1.48 6.25 0.16
CA GLY A 182 -2.63 5.41 -0.14
C GLY A 182 -3.60 6.10 -1.10
N GLY A 183 -4.32 5.29 -1.88
CA GLY A 183 -5.44 5.75 -2.70
C GLY A 183 -6.74 5.77 -1.91
N ASN A 184 -7.71 6.57 -2.34
CA ASN A 184 -9.03 6.71 -1.71
C ASN A 184 -8.95 7.04 -0.20
N VAL A 185 -7.89 7.71 0.25
CA VAL A 185 -7.79 8.25 1.62
C VAL A 185 -8.28 9.69 1.55
N ALA A 186 -9.40 9.96 2.20
CA ALA A 186 -10.13 11.22 2.05
C ALA A 186 -10.45 11.54 0.56
N ASP A 187 -10.85 10.52 -0.20
CA ASP A 187 -11.30 10.65 -1.59
C ASP A 187 -10.20 11.16 -2.54
N ALA A 188 -8.94 10.80 -2.24
CA ALA A 188 -7.75 11.20 -2.98
C ALA A 188 -6.59 10.19 -2.83
N VAL A 189 -5.50 10.42 -3.58
CA VAL A 189 -4.19 9.84 -3.23
C VAL A 189 -3.55 10.76 -2.19
N THR A 190 -3.38 10.24 -0.98
CA THR A 190 -3.01 11.03 0.20
C THR A 190 -1.83 10.38 0.90
N LEU A 191 -0.93 11.22 1.41
CA LEU A 191 0.15 10.81 2.30
C LEU A 191 -0.40 10.68 3.73
N THR A 192 -0.32 9.49 4.29
CA THR A 192 -0.65 9.21 5.68
C THR A 192 0.62 9.25 6.52
N LEU A 193 0.59 10.05 7.60
CA LEU A 193 1.60 10.01 8.66
C LEU A 193 1.21 8.95 9.71
N TYR A 194 2.07 7.95 9.86
CA TYR A 194 2.00 6.95 10.92
C TYR A 194 3.01 7.31 12.00
N ALA A 195 2.60 7.37 13.26
CA ALA A 195 3.52 7.60 14.36
C ALA A 195 4.50 6.44 14.52
N THR A 196 5.76 6.74 14.81
CA THR A 196 6.80 5.73 15.02
C THR A 196 7.58 5.98 16.31
N ASP A 197 8.18 4.92 16.85
CA ASP A 197 9.16 5.02 17.93
C ASP A 197 10.53 5.52 17.43
N GLU A 198 11.51 5.63 18.34
CA GLU A 198 12.89 6.05 18.02
C GLU A 198 13.60 5.12 17.02
N ALA A 199 13.16 3.86 16.90
CA ALA A 199 13.68 2.92 15.94
C ALA A 199 12.92 2.95 14.60
N GLY A 200 11.91 3.81 14.45
CA GLY A 200 11.07 3.90 13.27
C GLY A 200 9.97 2.83 13.20
N ARG A 201 9.73 2.05 14.26
CA ARG A 201 8.66 1.04 14.30
C ARG A 201 7.32 1.70 14.53
N LEU A 202 6.27 1.18 13.90
CA LEU A 202 4.95 1.81 13.97
C LEU A 202 4.38 1.71 15.38
N LEU A 203 3.91 2.85 15.89
CA LEU A 203 3.15 2.90 17.14
C LEU A 203 1.66 2.59 16.88
N PRO A 204 0.93 2.07 17.89
CA PRO A 204 -0.51 1.88 17.78
C PRO A 204 -1.23 3.17 17.37
N ARG A 205 -2.19 3.05 16.46
CA ARG A 205 -3.01 4.20 16.05
C ARG A 205 -3.99 4.62 17.16
N PRO A 206 -4.37 5.91 17.24
CA PRO A 206 -5.34 6.39 18.21
C PRO A 206 -6.67 5.62 18.17
N PRO A 207 -7.41 5.55 19.30
CA PRO A 207 -8.74 4.94 19.34
C PRO A 207 -9.67 5.51 18.25
N GLY A 208 -10.38 4.63 17.54
CA GLY A 208 -11.28 5.00 16.45
C GLY A 208 -10.63 5.03 15.06
N GLU A 209 -9.30 4.95 14.98
CA GLU A 209 -8.60 4.77 13.71
C GLU A 209 -8.41 3.28 13.37
N PRO A 210 -8.26 2.92 12.08
CA PRO A 210 -7.99 1.54 11.66
C PRO A 210 -6.76 0.96 12.33
N VAL A 211 -6.85 -0.31 12.74
CA VAL A 211 -5.75 -1.02 13.41
C VAL A 211 -4.76 -1.50 12.37
N VAL A 212 -3.52 -1.01 12.44
CA VAL A 212 -2.41 -1.54 11.63
C VAL A 212 -2.05 -2.92 12.17
N PHE A 213 -2.22 -3.95 11.34
CA PHE A 213 -2.02 -5.35 11.74
C PHE A 213 -0.78 -5.98 11.08
N ALA A 214 -0.24 -5.35 10.03
CA ALA A 214 0.94 -5.84 9.31
C ALA A 214 1.78 -4.70 8.71
N VAL A 215 3.10 -4.88 8.76
CA VAL A 215 4.03 -4.29 7.79
C VAL A 215 4.43 -5.39 6.81
N ILE A 216 4.11 -5.24 5.54
CA ILE A 216 4.49 -6.20 4.51
C ILE A 216 5.76 -5.70 3.84
N GLU A 217 6.88 -6.36 4.15
CA GLU A 217 8.16 -6.10 3.54
C GLU A 217 8.11 -6.40 2.05
N ASN A 218 8.58 -5.45 1.24
CA ASN A 218 8.75 -5.63 -0.19
C ASN A 218 10.19 -6.02 -0.54
N ARG A 219 10.42 -7.26 -0.94
CA ARG A 219 11.73 -7.80 -1.32
C ARG A 219 11.99 -7.79 -2.83
N LEU A 220 11.13 -7.15 -3.64
CA LEU A 220 11.33 -7.03 -5.08
C LEU A 220 12.70 -6.41 -5.38
N GLY A 221 13.40 -6.97 -6.38
CA GLY A 221 14.78 -6.60 -6.72
C GLY A 221 15.84 -7.00 -5.67
N ARG A 222 15.45 -7.66 -4.57
CA ARG A 222 16.35 -8.21 -3.53
C ARG A 222 16.33 -9.74 -3.48
N LEU A 223 15.65 -10.38 -4.43
CA LEU A 223 15.61 -11.83 -4.62
C LEU A 223 16.51 -12.23 -5.79
N PRO A 224 17.01 -13.48 -5.84
CA PRO A 224 17.78 -13.96 -7.00
C PRO A 224 17.01 -13.71 -8.32
N PRO A 225 17.69 -13.28 -9.41
CA PRO A 225 19.13 -13.08 -9.55
C PRO A 225 19.65 -11.70 -9.11
N PHE A 226 18.80 -10.84 -8.56
CA PHE A 226 19.11 -9.43 -8.28
C PHE A 226 19.74 -9.18 -6.90
N GLN A 227 19.94 -10.24 -6.10
CA GLN A 227 20.65 -10.13 -4.83
C GLN A 227 22.06 -9.59 -5.05
N GLN A 228 22.39 -8.49 -4.36
CA GLN A 228 23.77 -8.03 -4.25
C GLN A 228 24.61 -9.18 -3.68
N PRO A 229 25.75 -9.54 -4.30
CA PRO A 229 26.64 -10.51 -3.70
C PRO A 229 27.07 -10.00 -2.32
N LEU A 230 27.11 -10.90 -1.33
CA LEU A 230 27.63 -10.61 0.00
C LEU A 230 29.01 -9.99 -0.14
N VAL A 231 29.14 -8.70 0.17
CA VAL A 231 30.44 -8.06 0.33
C VAL A 231 31.01 -8.59 1.64
N ILE A 232 31.77 -9.68 1.57
CA ILE A 232 32.59 -10.13 2.70
C ILE A 232 33.73 -9.12 2.81
N SER A 233 33.55 -8.10 3.66
CA SER A 233 34.65 -7.25 4.08
C SER A 233 35.70 -8.13 4.74
N ALA A 234 36.82 -8.35 4.06
CA ALA A 234 38.00 -9.00 4.63
C ALA A 234 38.57 -8.09 5.73
N GLY A 235 38.02 -8.18 6.93
CA GLY A 235 38.55 -7.55 8.12
C GLY A 235 39.75 -8.33 8.65
N GLY A 236 40.92 -7.70 8.61
CA GLY A 236 41.94 -7.86 9.65
C GLY A 236 42.91 -9.03 9.50
N ALA A 237 43.95 -8.87 8.68
CA ALA A 237 45.24 -9.47 9.01
C ALA A 237 45.90 -8.61 10.11
N GLY A 238 45.63 -8.97 11.37
CA GLY A 238 46.37 -8.46 12.51
C GLY A 238 47.82 -8.91 12.41
N ASN A 239 48.74 -7.94 12.29
CA ASN A 239 50.17 -8.21 12.34
C ASN A 239 50.58 -8.32 13.82
N ALA A 240 50.50 -9.53 14.36
CA ALA A 240 51.12 -9.88 15.64
C ALA A 240 52.63 -10.08 15.40
N GLY A 241 53.43 -9.48 16.28
CA GLY A 241 54.85 -9.22 16.05
C GLY A 241 55.79 -10.41 15.98
N ALA A 242 57.01 -10.12 15.54
CA ALA A 242 58.20 -10.90 15.84
C ALA A 242 59.29 -9.93 16.31
N ASN A 243 59.58 -9.99 17.62
CA ASN A 243 60.82 -9.52 18.22
C ASN A 243 62.04 -10.14 17.51
N ARG A 244 63.01 -9.32 17.12
CA ARG A 244 64.43 -9.54 17.38
C ARG A 244 65.25 -8.28 17.16
#